data_AF-R1GH83-F1
#
_entry.id   AF-R1GH83-F1
#
_cell.length_a   1.000
_cell.length_b   1.000
_cell.length_c   1.000
_cell.angle_alpha   90.00
_cell.angle_beta   90.00
_cell.angle_gamma   90.00
#
_symmetry.space_group_name_H-M   'P 1'
#
loop_
_entity.id
_entity.type
_entity.pdbx_description
1 polymer ?
#
loop_
_entity_poly.entity_id
_entity_poly.type
_entity_poly.pdbx_seq_one_letter_code
_entity_poly.pdbx_strand_id
1 'polypeptide(L)'
;MQLYYSGGAGFDMANLVLIDGVDEPLFTYETLAFPALEIMSAKSAANSSDGLSQGTIAARIPAYRAKPNCTADIVTNATYYMDYPSPRSDNITDWYGAVNVQATAPEICGIANRTVQVLSNSQDADVYIGYFSKVTVFEDSNGNYGDDHGHNCPATLLVYGHVIDSRAVDLAAYYCTPYLERVTANVTLNAADLSLASPPVPDERTAAYVKNLTDIGAVSQGIYTPYSPAGTAGGGCMSINNTSVDGFTAALLHLPAAPIDPASLSGPPNRGRLEAATDRLYGRIVAQMLNTARTAPAEREAVDATWTGEKKRGDVDDEIYDQPTFA
;
A
#
# COMPACT_ATOMS: atom_id res chain seq x y z
N MET A 1 6.02 10.48 14.25
CA MET A 1 4.83 9.69 13.85
C MET A 1 5.06 8.24 14.23
N GLN A 2 4.45 7.81 15.34
CA GLN A 2 4.53 6.42 15.80
C GLN A 2 3.32 5.71 15.22
N LEU A 3 3.54 4.76 14.31
CA LEU A 3 2.48 3.95 13.71
C LEU A 3 2.15 2.84 14.71
N TYR A 4 1.57 3.21 15.85
CA TYR A 4 1.06 2.23 16.80
C TYR A 4 -0.12 1.53 16.14
N TYR A 5 0.04 0.22 15.87
CA TYR A 5 -0.98 -0.79 15.58
C TYR A 5 -2.41 -0.27 15.37
N SER A 6 -2.60 0.60 14.36
CA SER A 6 -3.90 1.20 14.02
C SER A 6 -4.68 0.28 13.08
N GLY A 7 -4.49 -1.03 13.26
CA GLY A 7 -4.62 -2.05 12.22
C GLY A 7 -5.94 -2.01 11.48
N GLY A 8 -7.07 -1.86 12.18
CA GLY A 8 -8.39 -1.85 11.54
C GLY A 8 -8.58 -0.68 10.57
N ALA A 9 -8.64 0.55 11.10
CA ALA A 9 -9.08 1.71 10.33
C ALA A 9 -8.18 2.02 9.10
N GLY A 10 -6.87 1.80 9.22
CA GLY A 10 -5.94 2.01 8.11
C GLY A 10 -6.17 1.02 6.97
N PHE A 11 -6.40 -0.26 7.29
CA PHE A 11 -6.72 -1.28 6.29
C PHE A 11 -8.13 -1.12 5.74
N ASP A 12 -9.11 -0.71 6.55
CA ASP A 12 -10.47 -0.40 6.09
C ASP A 12 -10.45 0.70 5.04
N MET A 13 -9.69 1.78 5.28
CA MET A 13 -9.52 2.86 4.29
C MET A 13 -8.83 2.36 3.01
N ALA A 14 -7.80 1.52 3.15
CA ALA A 14 -7.13 0.93 1.99
C ALA A 14 -8.09 0.04 1.18
N ASN A 15 -8.94 -0.75 1.84
CA ASN A 15 -9.94 -1.59 1.17
C ASN A 15 -10.98 -0.73 0.43
N LEU A 16 -11.52 0.32 1.03
CA LEU A 16 -12.46 1.24 0.35
C LEU A 16 -11.87 1.83 -0.94
N VAL A 17 -10.62 2.27 -0.90
CA VAL A 17 -9.95 2.88 -2.06
C VAL A 17 -9.59 1.83 -3.13
N LEU A 18 -9.00 0.70 -2.71
CA LEU A 18 -8.42 -0.27 -3.62
C LEU A 18 -9.45 -1.25 -4.19
N ILE A 19 -10.44 -1.63 -3.38
CA ILE A 19 -11.43 -2.67 -3.72
C ILE A 19 -12.74 -2.02 -4.16
N ASP A 20 -13.26 -1.07 -3.38
CA ASP A 20 -14.55 -0.46 -3.70
C ASP A 20 -14.42 0.69 -4.71
N GLY A 21 -13.19 1.04 -5.07
CA GLY A 21 -12.90 2.08 -6.06
C GLY A 21 -13.33 3.47 -5.61
N VAL A 22 -13.40 3.70 -4.30
CA VAL A 22 -13.65 5.05 -3.75
C VAL A 22 -12.44 5.93 -4.02
N ASP A 23 -12.70 7.21 -4.27
CA ASP A 23 -11.65 8.21 -4.47
C ASP A 23 -10.69 8.26 -3.27
N GLU A 24 -9.43 8.56 -3.56
CA GLU A 24 -8.41 8.70 -2.54
C GLU A 24 -8.76 9.87 -1.60
N PRO A 25 -8.64 9.69 -0.26
CA PRO A 25 -8.88 10.74 0.71
C PRO A 25 -8.05 12.02 0.46
N LEU A 26 -8.52 13.13 1.00
CA LEU A 26 -7.77 14.39 0.93
C LEU A 26 -6.34 14.21 1.46
N PHE A 27 -5.37 14.75 0.71
CA PHE A 27 -3.94 14.68 0.99
C PHE A 27 -3.33 13.26 0.85
N THR A 28 -3.96 12.34 0.13
CA THR A 28 -3.27 11.17 -0.45
C THR A 28 -3.34 11.20 -1.97
N TYR A 29 -2.32 10.62 -2.61
CA TYR A 29 -2.33 10.40 -4.06
C TYR A 29 -1.43 9.22 -4.41
N GLU A 30 -2.00 8.17 -4.98
CA GLU A 30 -1.33 6.91 -5.23
C GLU A 30 -0.50 6.47 -3.99
N THR A 31 0.83 6.45 -4.10
CA THR A 31 1.73 6.01 -3.03
C THR A 31 2.11 7.12 -2.04
N LEU A 32 1.65 8.36 -2.27
CA LEU A 32 2.05 9.54 -1.51
C LEU A 32 1.00 9.87 -0.45
N ALA A 33 1.46 10.09 0.78
CA ALA A 33 0.69 10.69 1.86
C ALA A 33 1.29 12.04 2.25
N PHE A 34 0.49 13.09 2.17
CA PHE A 34 0.89 14.45 2.53
C PHE A 34 0.47 14.78 3.97
N PRO A 35 1.16 15.71 4.66
CA PRO A 35 0.67 16.29 5.90
C PRO A 35 -0.61 17.08 5.65
N ALA A 36 -1.41 17.27 6.70
CA ALA A 36 -2.53 18.19 6.65
C ALA A 36 -2.02 19.62 6.44
N LEU A 37 -2.71 20.37 5.59
CA LEU A 37 -2.37 21.74 5.25
C LEU A 37 -3.45 22.69 5.75
N GLU A 38 -3.05 23.86 6.22
CA GLU A 38 -3.95 24.94 6.60
C GLU A 38 -3.48 26.21 5.91
N ILE A 39 -4.39 26.88 5.20
CA ILE A 39 -4.11 28.24 4.74
C ILE A 39 -4.22 29.13 5.97
N MET A 40 -3.09 29.70 6.40
CA MET A 40 -3.12 30.78 7.37
C MET A 40 -3.79 31.98 6.71
N SER A 41 -5.11 32.09 6.83
CA SER A 41 -5.83 33.31 6.49
C SER A 41 -5.14 34.44 7.24
N ALA A 42 -4.52 35.35 6.49
CA ALA A 42 -3.96 36.55 7.10
C ALA A 42 -5.10 37.19 7.89
N LYS A 43 -4.96 37.25 9.22
CA LYS A 43 -5.91 37.87 10.17
C LYS A 43 -6.10 39.38 9.93
N SER A 44 -5.85 39.88 8.73
CA SER A 44 -5.59 41.29 8.46
C SER A 44 -6.20 41.74 7.14
N ALA A 45 -7.51 41.55 6.99
CA ALA A 45 -8.38 42.55 6.39
C ALA A 45 -9.80 42.20 6.79
N ALA A 46 -10.31 42.81 7.86
CA ALA A 46 -11.66 42.61 8.38
C ALA A 46 -12.80 42.87 7.35
N ASN A 47 -12.46 43.26 6.12
CA ASN A 47 -13.39 43.64 5.07
C ASN A 47 -13.20 42.89 3.73
N SER A 48 -12.29 41.90 3.63
CA SER A 48 -12.20 41.06 2.42
C SER A 48 -12.92 39.73 2.64
N SER A 49 -14.24 39.73 2.50
CA SER A 49 -15.06 38.52 2.42
C SER A 49 -14.76 37.67 1.18
N ASP A 50 -13.97 38.18 0.23
CA ASP A 50 -13.41 37.40 -0.87
C ASP A 50 -12.19 36.62 -0.37
N GLY A 51 -12.46 35.60 0.44
CA GLY A 51 -11.50 34.55 0.74
C GLY A 51 -11.01 33.88 -0.54
N LEU A 52 -9.90 33.14 -0.43
CA LEU A 52 -9.28 32.28 -1.45
C LEU A 52 -10.23 31.17 -1.97
N SER A 53 -11.40 31.54 -2.47
CA SER A 53 -12.47 30.65 -2.91
C SER A 53 -12.26 30.17 -4.35
N GLN A 54 -11.34 30.80 -5.10
CA GLN A 54 -11.08 30.50 -6.50
C GLN A 54 -9.58 30.48 -6.80
N GLY A 55 -9.21 29.65 -7.78
CA GLY A 55 -7.85 29.49 -8.26
C GLY A 55 -7.12 28.29 -7.66
N THR A 56 -5.82 28.23 -7.93
CA THR A 56 -4.95 27.14 -7.50
C THR A 56 -3.75 27.67 -6.71
N ILE A 57 -3.23 26.81 -5.85
CA ILE A 57 -2.04 27.02 -5.03
C ILE A 57 -0.99 26.03 -5.50
N ALA A 58 0.16 26.54 -5.98
CA ALA A 58 1.32 25.72 -6.30
C ALA A 58 2.29 25.73 -5.11
N ALA A 59 2.67 24.56 -4.62
CA ALA A 59 3.55 24.42 -3.46
C ALA A 59 4.48 23.22 -3.59
N ARG A 60 5.59 23.26 -2.84
CA ARG A 60 6.51 22.13 -2.68
C ARG A 60 6.35 21.58 -1.27
N ILE A 61 5.71 20.43 -1.14
CA ILE A 61 5.27 19.90 0.15
C ILE A 61 6.01 18.59 0.43
N PRO A 62 6.48 18.35 1.66
CA PRO A 62 6.96 17.02 2.03
C PRO A 62 5.81 16.01 1.95
N ALA A 63 6.08 14.86 1.37
CA ALA A 63 5.20 13.70 1.30
C ALA A 63 5.95 12.48 1.85
N TYR A 64 5.20 11.51 2.32
CA TYR A 64 5.72 10.23 2.75
C TYR A 64 5.22 9.14 1.80
N ARG A 65 6.09 8.18 1.48
CA ARG A 65 5.69 6.96 0.76
C ARG A 65 6.43 5.76 1.31
N ALA A 66 5.78 4.62 1.20
CA ALA A 66 6.39 3.36 1.60
C ALA A 66 6.87 2.60 0.37
N LYS A 67 7.96 1.86 0.53
CA LYS A 67 8.48 0.93 -0.46
C LYS A 67 8.68 -0.43 0.21
N PRO A 68 8.26 -1.54 -0.42
CA PRO A 68 8.50 -2.87 0.12
C PRO A 68 9.98 -3.27 0.00
N ASN A 69 10.72 -2.70 -0.96
CA ASN A 69 12.17 -2.92 -1.13
C ASN A 69 12.52 -4.41 -1.24
N CYS A 70 11.97 -5.02 -2.29
CA CYS A 70 12.10 -6.43 -2.55
C CYS A 70 13.41 -6.72 -3.29
N THR A 71 14.15 -7.70 -2.81
CA THR A 71 15.34 -8.24 -3.48
C THR A 71 14.99 -9.64 -3.96
N ALA A 72 15.19 -9.88 -5.26
CA ALA A 72 14.94 -11.17 -5.86
C ALA A 72 15.84 -12.23 -5.23
N ASP A 73 15.24 -13.34 -4.82
CA ASP A 73 15.97 -14.50 -4.35
C ASP A 73 16.01 -15.60 -5.43
N ILE A 74 17.07 -16.40 -5.38
CA ILE A 74 17.20 -17.61 -6.18
C ILE A 74 16.38 -18.67 -5.47
N VAL A 75 15.13 -18.87 -5.92
CA VAL A 75 14.36 -20.07 -5.59
C VAL A 75 15.24 -21.28 -5.94
N THR A 76 15.70 -22.00 -4.92
CA THR A 76 16.65 -23.11 -5.10
C THR A 76 15.92 -24.40 -5.43
N ASN A 77 14.73 -24.56 -4.85
CA ASN A 77 13.86 -25.70 -5.08
C ASN A 77 12.41 -25.29 -4.84
N ALA A 78 11.49 -25.86 -5.61
CA ALA A 78 10.07 -25.71 -5.36
C ALA A 78 9.35 -27.02 -5.62
N THR A 79 8.57 -27.45 -4.63
CA THR A 79 7.82 -28.69 -4.71
C THR A 79 6.35 -28.39 -4.49
N TYR A 80 5.54 -28.69 -5.50
CA TYR A 80 4.10 -28.75 -5.35
C TYR A 80 3.73 -30.13 -4.81
N TYR A 81 2.88 -30.18 -3.79
CA TYR A 81 2.28 -31.40 -3.30
C TYR A 81 0.84 -31.13 -2.91
N MET A 82 0.00 -32.14 -3.04
CA MET A 82 -1.34 -32.10 -2.48
C MET A 82 -1.25 -32.57 -1.04
N ASP A 83 -1.61 -31.71 -0.09
CA ASP A 83 -1.69 -32.14 1.29
C ASP A 83 -3.03 -32.87 1.49
N TYR A 84 -2.96 -34.07 2.04
CA TYR A 84 -4.15 -34.84 2.35
C TYR A 84 -4.68 -34.32 3.68
N PRO A 85 -5.95 -33.94 3.81
CA PRO A 85 -6.48 -33.48 5.10
C PRO A 85 -6.13 -34.53 6.16
N SER A 86 -5.41 -34.09 7.20
CA SER A 86 -5.03 -35.02 8.26
C SER A 86 -6.31 -35.68 8.80
N PRO A 87 -6.31 -37.00 9.05
CA PRO A 87 -7.51 -37.75 9.44
C PRO A 87 -8.12 -37.33 10.80
N ARG A 88 -7.68 -36.23 11.41
CA ARG A 88 -8.13 -35.73 12.71
C ARG A 88 -9.38 -34.84 12.69
N SER A 89 -9.88 -34.44 11.53
CA SER A 89 -11.16 -33.72 11.44
C SER A 89 -12.13 -34.51 10.58
N ASP A 90 -13.06 -35.21 11.23
CA ASP A 90 -14.06 -36.09 10.62
C ASP A 90 -15.04 -35.38 9.65
N ASN A 91 -14.84 -34.09 9.35
CA ASN A 91 -15.74 -33.26 8.54
C ASN A 91 -15.04 -32.28 7.59
N ILE A 92 -13.72 -32.32 7.40
CA ILE A 92 -13.05 -31.47 6.40
C ILE A 92 -12.67 -32.34 5.20
N THR A 93 -13.54 -32.32 4.19
CA THR A 93 -13.28 -32.89 2.85
C THR A 93 -12.47 -31.96 1.95
N ASP A 94 -11.98 -30.85 2.49
CA ASP A 94 -11.31 -29.84 1.69
C ASP A 94 -9.85 -30.24 1.46
N TRP A 95 -9.57 -30.57 0.20
CA TRP A 95 -8.23 -30.78 -0.30
C TRP A 95 -7.61 -29.42 -0.59
N TYR A 96 -6.37 -29.23 -0.15
CA TYR A 96 -5.60 -28.03 -0.47
C TYR A 96 -4.28 -28.45 -1.12
N GLY A 97 -3.95 -27.81 -2.24
CA GLY A 97 -2.60 -27.83 -2.77
C GLY A 97 -1.66 -27.02 -1.88
N ALA A 98 -0.40 -27.40 -1.82
CA ALA A 98 0.62 -26.59 -1.18
C ALA A 98 1.86 -26.53 -2.07
N VAL A 99 2.43 -25.34 -2.18
CA VAL A 99 3.67 -25.10 -2.89
C VAL A 99 4.71 -24.78 -1.84
N ASN A 100 5.60 -25.73 -1.57
CA ASN A 100 6.78 -25.47 -0.75
C ASN A 100 7.85 -24.84 -1.62
N VAL A 101 8.18 -23.59 -1.34
CA VAL A 101 9.25 -22.84 -1.99
C VAL A 101 10.44 -22.78 -1.06
N GLN A 102 11.56 -23.37 -1.46
CA GLN A 102 12.83 -23.23 -0.76
C GLN A 102 13.56 -21.99 -1.28
N ALA A 103 13.69 -21.02 -0.38
CA ALA A 103 14.33 -19.73 -0.60
C ALA A 103 15.56 -19.62 0.30
N THR A 104 16.62 -19.00 -0.22
CA THR A 104 17.84 -18.75 0.53
C THR A 104 17.72 -17.38 1.19
N ALA A 105 17.47 -17.36 2.49
CA ALA A 105 17.47 -16.10 3.23
C ALA A 105 18.82 -15.40 3.08
N PRO A 106 18.85 -14.05 3.06
CA PRO A 106 20.10 -13.30 3.05
C PRO A 106 21.01 -13.70 4.21
N GLU A 107 22.33 -13.72 3.98
CA GLU A 107 23.32 -14.16 4.97
C GLU A 107 23.21 -13.39 6.30
N ILE A 108 22.81 -12.12 6.26
CA ILE A 108 22.57 -11.29 7.45
C ILE A 108 21.51 -11.85 8.40
N CYS A 109 20.61 -12.70 7.90
CA CYS A 109 19.62 -13.39 8.73
C CYS A 109 20.23 -14.56 9.53
N GLY A 110 21.46 -14.99 9.23
CA GLY A 110 22.13 -16.09 9.93
C GLY A 110 21.48 -17.46 9.72
N ILE A 111 20.67 -17.58 8.67
CA ILE A 111 19.80 -18.71 8.40
C ILE A 111 20.07 -19.23 6.99
N ALA A 112 20.66 -20.43 6.89
CA ALA A 112 20.82 -21.10 5.60
C ALA A 112 19.57 -21.92 5.24
N ASN A 113 19.11 -21.80 3.99
CA ASN A 113 18.05 -22.58 3.36
C ASN A 113 16.75 -22.69 4.17
N ARG A 114 15.72 -21.91 3.82
CA ARG A 114 14.39 -22.02 4.42
C ARG A 114 13.37 -22.51 3.42
N THR A 115 12.54 -23.44 3.88
CA THR A 115 11.34 -23.84 3.15
C THR A 115 10.22 -22.93 3.60
N VAL A 116 9.66 -22.17 2.68
CA VAL A 116 8.45 -21.38 2.90
C VAL A 116 7.30 -22.10 2.22
N GLN A 117 6.27 -22.40 3.00
CA GLN A 117 5.06 -23.01 2.47
C GLN A 117 4.12 -21.91 1.98
N VAL A 118 3.84 -21.91 0.69
CA VAL A 118 2.76 -21.13 0.09
C VAL A 118 1.57 -22.06 -0.05
N LEU A 119 0.52 -21.79 0.70
CA LEU A 119 -0.71 -22.56 0.61
C LEU A 119 -1.41 -22.24 -0.72
N SER A 120 -2.04 -23.23 -1.35
CA SER A 120 -2.91 -23.03 -2.49
C SER A 120 -4.18 -23.82 -2.28
N ASN A 121 -5.29 -23.14 -2.05
CA ASN A 121 -6.58 -23.81 -1.89
C ASN A 121 -7.17 -24.35 -3.21
N SER A 122 -6.42 -24.32 -4.31
CA SER A 122 -6.90 -24.78 -5.60
C SER A 122 -6.47 -26.22 -5.90
N GLN A 123 -7.42 -27.00 -6.40
CA GLN A 123 -7.20 -28.32 -7.01
C GLN A 123 -6.97 -28.22 -8.52
N ASP A 124 -7.05 -27.01 -9.08
CA ASP A 124 -6.90 -26.80 -10.50
C ASP A 124 -5.46 -27.08 -10.91
N ALA A 125 -5.31 -27.85 -11.99
CA ALA A 125 -4.01 -28.15 -12.56
C ALA A 125 -3.37 -26.95 -13.27
N ASP A 126 -4.07 -25.82 -13.39
CA ASP A 126 -3.63 -24.59 -14.04
C ASP A 126 -4.08 -23.40 -13.19
N VAL A 127 -3.22 -22.95 -12.27
CA VAL A 127 -3.55 -21.90 -11.29
C VAL A 127 -2.37 -21.02 -10.94
N TYR A 128 -2.55 -19.70 -10.99
CA TYR A 128 -1.55 -18.74 -10.51
C TYR A 128 -1.58 -18.66 -8.99
N ILE A 129 -0.41 -18.69 -8.36
CA ILE A 129 -0.27 -18.60 -6.91
C ILE A 129 0.42 -17.30 -6.53
N GLY A 130 0.08 -16.78 -5.35
CA GLY A 130 0.59 -15.49 -4.91
C GLY A 130 0.45 -15.28 -3.42
N TYR A 131 1.53 -14.87 -2.78
CA TYR A 131 1.61 -14.76 -1.34
C TYR A 131 2.57 -13.64 -0.94
N PHE A 132 2.10 -12.69 -0.14
CA PHE A 132 2.87 -11.60 0.44
C PHE A 132 2.67 -11.60 1.96
N SER A 133 3.63 -12.15 2.69
CA SER A 133 3.44 -12.38 4.12
C SER A 133 4.63 -11.99 4.95
N LYS A 134 4.36 -11.67 6.22
CA LYS A 134 5.39 -11.44 7.22
C LYS A 134 6.18 -12.73 7.39
N VAL A 135 7.50 -12.63 7.41
CA VAL A 135 8.36 -13.78 7.69
C VAL A 135 8.47 -13.99 9.21
N THR A 136 7.31 -14.12 9.88
CA THR A 136 7.21 -14.60 11.26
C THR A 136 7.31 -16.13 11.34
N VAL A 137 7.32 -16.82 10.20
CA VAL A 137 7.31 -18.28 10.08
C VAL A 137 8.71 -18.79 9.74
N PHE A 138 9.74 -18.31 10.44
CA PHE A 138 11.03 -18.99 10.42
C PHE A 138 11.07 -19.96 11.58
N GLU A 139 10.56 -21.14 11.32
CA GLU A 139 10.83 -22.30 12.14
C GLU A 139 12.34 -22.61 11.97
N ASP A 140 13.10 -22.60 13.06
CA ASP A 140 14.43 -23.19 13.03
C ASP A 140 14.33 -24.71 12.77
N SER A 141 15.45 -25.39 12.55
CA SER A 141 15.44 -26.85 12.35
C SER A 141 14.86 -27.65 13.53
N ASN A 142 14.56 -26.98 14.65
CA ASN A 142 14.08 -27.57 15.90
C ASN A 142 12.61 -27.21 16.21
N GLY A 143 11.91 -26.51 15.31
CA GLY A 143 10.51 -26.16 15.55
C GLY A 143 10.29 -24.81 16.25
N ASN A 144 11.34 -24.04 16.52
CA ASN A 144 11.22 -22.80 17.28
C ASN A 144 10.92 -21.62 16.35
N TYR A 145 9.85 -20.90 16.65
CA TYR A 145 9.54 -19.60 16.06
C TYR A 145 10.34 -18.53 16.81
N GLY A 146 11.42 -18.05 16.21
CA GLY A 146 12.24 -16.98 16.80
C GLY A 146 11.74 -15.60 16.38
N ASP A 147 11.16 -14.84 17.30
CA ASP A 147 10.79 -13.43 17.08
C ASP A 147 12.02 -12.49 16.97
N ASP A 148 13.22 -12.99 17.28
CA ASP A 148 14.46 -12.21 17.45
C ASP A 148 15.47 -12.38 16.29
N HIS A 149 15.04 -12.73 15.08
CA HIS A 149 15.93 -12.65 13.93
C HIS A 149 16.26 -11.18 13.67
N GLY A 150 17.52 -10.80 13.93
CA GLY A 150 17.96 -9.43 14.19
C GLY A 150 17.38 -8.36 13.26
N HIS A 151 17.32 -7.12 13.77
CA HIS A 151 16.65 -5.92 13.20
C HIS A 151 16.88 -5.59 11.70
N ASN A 152 17.73 -6.35 11.00
CA ASN A 152 18.09 -6.18 9.59
C ASN A 152 17.67 -7.35 8.68
N CYS A 153 17.00 -8.39 9.19
CA CYS A 153 16.46 -9.45 8.33
C CYS A 153 15.18 -8.96 7.61
N PRO A 154 14.96 -9.33 6.34
CA PRO A 154 13.74 -8.96 5.61
C PRO A 154 12.47 -9.36 6.36
N ALA A 155 11.56 -8.41 6.50
CA ALA A 155 10.35 -8.57 7.30
C ALA A 155 9.23 -9.29 6.55
N THR A 156 9.27 -9.29 5.21
CA THR A 156 8.24 -9.90 4.38
C THR A 156 8.82 -10.73 3.23
N LEU A 157 8.06 -11.72 2.79
CA LEU A 157 8.34 -12.53 1.61
C LEU A 157 7.19 -12.39 0.62
N LEU A 158 7.53 -12.07 -0.62
CA LEU A 158 6.63 -12.19 -1.77
C LEU A 158 6.97 -13.47 -2.52
N VAL A 159 5.99 -14.33 -2.77
CA VAL A 159 6.09 -15.46 -3.69
C VAL A 159 5.00 -15.32 -4.73
N TYR A 160 5.36 -15.51 -6.00
CA TYR A 160 4.41 -15.50 -7.11
C TYR A 160 4.81 -16.53 -8.16
N GLY A 161 3.85 -17.16 -8.81
CA GLY A 161 4.12 -18.01 -9.97
C GLY A 161 2.90 -18.79 -10.41
N HIS A 162 3.13 -19.93 -11.04
CA HIS A 162 2.08 -20.68 -11.73
C HIS A 162 2.21 -22.16 -11.45
N VAL A 163 1.11 -22.85 -11.20
CA VAL A 163 1.07 -24.31 -11.09
C VAL A 163 0.44 -24.86 -12.35
N ILE A 164 1.19 -25.69 -13.09
CA ILE A 164 0.74 -26.40 -14.30
C ILE A 164 0.96 -27.90 -14.12
N ASP A 165 -0.07 -28.72 -14.30
CA ASP A 165 -0.03 -30.18 -14.15
C ASP A 165 0.60 -30.61 -12.81
N SER A 166 0.15 -29.97 -11.71
CA SER A 166 0.68 -30.20 -10.36
C SER A 166 2.20 -29.96 -10.23
N ARG A 167 2.76 -29.07 -11.05
CA ARG A 167 4.15 -28.61 -10.95
C ARG A 167 4.18 -27.10 -10.85
N ALA A 168 4.89 -26.59 -9.86
CA ALA A 168 5.13 -25.16 -9.76
C ALA A 168 6.18 -24.74 -10.80
N VAL A 169 5.80 -23.83 -11.67
CA VAL A 169 6.60 -23.26 -12.76
C VAL A 169 6.61 -21.74 -12.64
N ASP A 170 7.61 -21.10 -13.26
CA ASP A 170 7.70 -19.64 -13.35
C ASP A 170 7.67 -18.90 -12.00
N LEU A 171 8.14 -19.58 -10.95
CA LEU A 171 8.18 -19.05 -9.60
C LEU A 171 9.20 -17.92 -9.46
N ALA A 172 8.78 -16.89 -8.73
CA ALA A 172 9.62 -15.83 -8.23
C ALA A 172 9.39 -15.68 -6.72
N ALA A 173 10.46 -15.58 -5.96
CA ALA A 173 10.43 -15.28 -4.54
C ALA A 173 11.29 -14.04 -4.27
N TYR A 174 10.79 -13.13 -3.44
CA TYR A 174 11.48 -11.91 -3.07
C TYR A 174 11.43 -11.70 -1.58
N TYR A 175 12.58 -11.44 -1.00
CA TYR A 175 12.66 -10.94 0.35
C TYR A 175 12.56 -9.42 0.33
N CYS A 176 11.61 -8.89 1.08
CA CYS A 176 11.29 -7.47 1.11
C CYS A 176 11.60 -6.92 2.50
N THR A 177 12.22 -5.74 2.53
CA THR A 177 12.50 -5.00 3.77
C THR A 177 11.77 -3.66 3.70
N PRO A 178 10.48 -3.63 4.03
CA PRO A 178 9.69 -2.44 3.79
C PRO A 178 10.18 -1.26 4.61
N TYR A 179 10.22 -0.09 3.98
CA TYR A 179 10.63 1.15 4.63
C TYR A 179 9.75 2.33 4.22
N LEU A 180 9.79 3.35 5.05
CA LEU A 180 9.18 4.64 4.84
C LEU A 180 10.26 5.64 4.43
N GLU A 181 9.99 6.40 3.38
CA GLU A 181 10.79 7.55 2.99
C GLU A 181 9.96 8.82 2.90
N ARG A 182 10.64 9.96 3.07
CA ARG A 182 10.10 11.29 2.87
C ARG A 182 10.65 11.84 1.56
N VAL A 183 9.79 12.45 0.75
CA VAL A 183 10.14 13.07 -0.53
C VAL A 183 9.44 14.41 -0.65
N THR A 184 10.06 15.41 -1.25
CA THR A 184 9.37 16.67 -1.60
C THR A 184 8.62 16.46 -2.90
N ALA A 185 7.34 16.81 -2.94
CA ALA A 185 6.53 16.75 -4.14
C ALA A 185 6.02 18.13 -4.53
N ASN A 186 6.00 18.40 -5.83
CA ASN A 186 5.34 19.56 -6.40
C ASN A 186 3.85 19.25 -6.49
N VAL A 187 3.03 20.08 -5.85
CA VAL A 187 1.57 19.91 -5.82
C VAL A 187 0.89 21.15 -6.35
N THR A 188 -0.26 20.93 -6.98
CA THR A 188 -1.21 21.99 -7.34
C THR A 188 -2.51 21.69 -6.60
N LEU A 189 -2.94 22.59 -5.74
CA LEU A 189 -4.13 22.43 -4.91
C LEU A 189 -5.22 23.42 -5.33
N ASN A 190 -6.47 23.01 -5.30
CA ASN A 190 -7.62 23.92 -5.42
C ASN A 190 -7.68 24.80 -4.17
N ALA A 191 -7.77 26.12 -4.35
CA ALA A 191 -7.75 27.05 -3.21
C ALA A 191 -8.98 26.90 -2.29
N ALA A 192 -10.12 26.46 -2.85
CA ALA A 192 -11.38 26.34 -2.15
C ALA A 192 -11.40 25.26 -1.05
N ASP A 193 -10.77 24.11 -1.32
CA ASP A 193 -10.87 22.91 -0.47
C ASP A 193 -9.53 22.17 -0.28
N LEU A 194 -8.45 22.67 -0.88
CA LEU A 194 -7.12 22.07 -0.88
C LEU A 194 -7.05 20.68 -1.53
N SER A 195 -8.05 20.30 -2.34
CA SER A 195 -7.99 19.09 -3.15
C SER A 195 -6.92 19.20 -4.24
N LEU A 196 -6.37 18.07 -4.68
CA LEU A 196 -5.36 18.06 -5.74
C LEU A 196 -5.98 18.44 -7.09
N ALA A 197 -5.53 19.55 -7.67
CA ALA A 197 -5.95 20.00 -9.00
C ALA A 197 -5.21 19.27 -10.13
N SER A 198 -4.05 18.68 -9.84
CA SER A 198 -3.27 17.85 -10.76
C SER A 198 -2.50 16.77 -10.01
N PRO A 199 -2.10 15.66 -10.67
CA PRO A 199 -1.23 14.65 -10.08
C PRO A 199 0.05 15.29 -9.49
N PRO A 200 0.38 15.06 -8.22
CA PRO A 200 1.61 15.53 -7.61
C PRO A 200 2.83 14.83 -8.21
N VAL A 201 3.93 15.56 -8.33
CA VAL A 201 5.19 15.03 -8.92
C VAL A 201 6.28 15.02 -7.85
N PRO A 202 6.75 13.85 -7.38
CA PRO A 202 7.84 13.76 -6.42
C PRO A 202 9.19 14.14 -7.04
N ASP A 203 10.02 14.88 -6.30
CA ASP A 203 11.43 15.14 -6.63
C ASP A 203 12.29 14.03 -6.02
N GLU A 204 12.58 12.99 -6.79
CA GLU A 204 13.35 11.80 -6.38
C GLU A 204 14.71 12.13 -5.75
N ARG A 205 15.30 13.30 -6.05
CA ARG A 205 16.58 13.74 -5.47
C ARG A 205 16.46 14.14 -3.99
N THR A 206 15.24 14.36 -3.52
CA THR A 206 14.92 14.72 -2.13
C THR A 206 14.48 13.52 -1.29
N ALA A 207 14.43 12.33 -1.89
CA ALA A 207 14.06 11.11 -1.18
C ALA A 207 15.02 10.85 -0.02
N ALA A 208 14.47 10.74 1.19
CA ALA A 208 15.20 10.53 2.41
C ALA A 208 14.55 9.40 3.21
N TYR A 209 15.34 8.38 3.55
CA TYR A 209 14.91 7.30 4.43
C TYR A 209 14.45 7.85 5.79
N VAL A 210 13.32 7.35 6.28
CA VAL A 210 12.74 7.72 7.59
C VAL A 210 12.91 6.58 8.58
N LYS A 211 12.34 5.41 8.27
CA LYS A 211 12.40 4.22 9.12
C LYS A 211 11.98 2.95 8.38
N ASN A 212 12.39 1.79 8.88
CA ASN A 212 11.83 0.50 8.49
C ASN A 212 10.39 0.35 8.98
N LEU A 213 9.60 -0.42 8.24
CA LEU A 213 8.18 -0.72 8.50
C LEU A 213 8.00 -2.20 8.88
N THR A 214 8.80 -2.68 9.84
CA THR A 214 8.80 -4.09 10.29
C THR A 214 7.46 -4.55 10.85
N ASP A 215 6.64 -3.62 11.35
CA ASP A 215 5.34 -3.92 11.98
C ASP A 215 4.20 -4.01 10.97
N ILE A 216 4.39 -3.49 9.75
CA ILE A 216 3.39 -3.56 8.65
C ILE A 216 3.65 -4.83 7.83
N GLY A 217 3.76 -5.97 8.51
CA GLY A 217 4.00 -7.27 7.88
C GLY A 217 2.72 -8.04 7.55
N ALA A 218 1.63 -7.78 8.28
CA ALA A 218 0.35 -8.48 8.11
C ALA A 218 -0.56 -7.85 7.04
N VAL A 219 0.03 -7.24 6.00
CA VAL A 219 -0.75 -6.55 4.95
C VAL A 219 -1.72 -7.50 4.27
N SER A 220 -1.31 -8.75 4.02
CA SER A 220 -2.16 -9.78 3.43
C SER A 220 -3.35 -10.19 4.27
N GLN A 221 -3.31 -9.96 5.59
CA GLN A 221 -4.44 -10.24 6.49
C GLN A 221 -5.38 -9.04 6.61
N GLY A 222 -4.84 -7.82 6.51
CA GLY A 222 -5.62 -6.58 6.63
C GLY A 222 -6.33 -6.19 5.34
N ILE A 223 -5.66 -6.40 4.21
CA ILE A 223 -6.25 -6.18 2.90
C ILE A 223 -7.14 -7.36 2.55
N TYR A 224 -8.36 -7.06 2.11
CA TYR A 224 -9.29 -8.02 1.50
C TYR A 224 -10.14 -8.88 2.46
N THR A 225 -10.54 -8.32 3.60
CA THR A 225 -11.58 -8.88 4.49
C THR A 225 -12.96 -9.17 3.85
N PRO A 226 -13.49 -8.40 2.86
CA PRO A 226 -14.85 -8.65 2.34
C PRO A 226 -15.01 -9.91 1.47
N TYR A 227 -13.93 -10.57 1.07
CA TYR A 227 -13.99 -11.78 0.25
C TYR A 227 -13.48 -13.04 0.96
N SER A 228 -12.96 -12.91 2.18
CA SER A 228 -12.78 -14.07 3.04
C SER A 228 -14.18 -14.56 3.41
N PRO A 229 -14.59 -15.79 3.03
CA PRO A 229 -15.89 -16.31 3.42
C PRO A 229 -16.02 -16.22 4.93
N ALA A 230 -17.08 -15.55 5.40
CA ALA A 230 -17.32 -15.26 6.81
C ALA A 230 -17.12 -16.53 7.64
N GLY A 231 -16.05 -16.58 8.44
CA GLY A 231 -15.68 -17.76 9.26
C GLY A 231 -14.28 -18.30 9.03
N THR A 232 -13.57 -17.91 7.97
CA THR A 232 -12.14 -18.24 7.79
C THR A 232 -11.25 -17.22 8.50
N ALA A 233 -11.32 -17.18 9.82
CA ALA A 233 -10.41 -16.40 10.65
C ALA A 233 -9.00 -17.01 10.54
N GLY A 234 -8.20 -16.60 9.54
CA GLY A 234 -6.85 -17.15 9.40
C GLY A 234 -5.99 -16.74 8.21
N GLY A 235 -6.42 -15.83 7.32
CA GLY A 235 -5.55 -15.43 6.20
C GLY A 235 -5.29 -16.56 5.19
N GLY A 236 -6.35 -17.31 4.86
CA GLY A 236 -6.29 -18.34 3.83
C GLY A 236 -6.11 -17.76 2.42
N CYS A 237 -5.60 -18.57 1.51
CA CYS A 237 -5.57 -18.23 0.10
C CYS A 237 -7.00 -18.26 -0.47
N MET A 238 -7.26 -17.39 -1.44
CA MET A 238 -8.54 -17.24 -2.10
C MET A 238 -8.43 -17.66 -3.55
N SER A 239 -9.48 -18.30 -4.05
CA SER A 239 -9.55 -18.68 -5.46
C SER A 239 -10.37 -17.66 -6.25
N ILE A 240 -9.73 -16.89 -7.14
CA ILE A 240 -10.38 -15.90 -7.99
C ILE A 240 -9.88 -16.08 -9.43
N ASN A 241 -10.76 -16.40 -10.38
CA ASN A 241 -10.44 -16.46 -11.82
C ASN A 241 -9.07 -17.10 -12.11
N ASN A 242 -8.90 -18.41 -11.90
CA ASN A 242 -7.64 -19.16 -12.08
C ASN A 242 -6.45 -18.74 -11.20
N THR A 243 -6.68 -17.96 -10.15
CA THR A 243 -5.65 -17.61 -9.16
C THR A 243 -5.99 -18.23 -7.80
N SER A 244 -4.99 -18.56 -7.00
CA SER A 244 -5.06 -19.01 -5.62
C SER A 244 -4.07 -18.18 -4.81
N VAL A 245 -4.56 -17.07 -4.26
CA VAL A 245 -3.74 -15.93 -3.84
C VAL A 245 -4.19 -15.37 -2.49
N ASP A 246 -3.29 -14.73 -1.74
CA ASP A 246 -3.65 -14.02 -0.51
C ASP A 246 -4.31 -12.66 -0.77
N GLY A 247 -4.73 -11.96 0.29
CA GLY A 247 -5.42 -10.66 0.19
C GLY A 247 -4.63 -9.59 -0.55
N PHE A 248 -3.31 -9.54 -0.34
CA PHE A 248 -2.44 -8.59 -1.02
C PHE A 248 -2.36 -8.90 -2.52
N THR A 249 -2.12 -10.16 -2.88
CA THR A 249 -1.94 -10.53 -4.28
C THR A 249 -3.25 -10.54 -5.05
N ALA A 250 -4.37 -10.88 -4.38
CA ALA A 250 -5.71 -10.68 -4.93
C ALA A 250 -5.97 -9.21 -5.26
N ALA A 251 -5.67 -8.31 -4.33
CA ALA A 251 -5.78 -6.87 -4.58
C ALA A 251 -4.91 -6.46 -5.77
N LEU A 252 -3.66 -6.95 -5.86
CA LEU A 252 -2.74 -6.65 -6.95
C LEU A 252 -3.30 -7.02 -8.33
N LEU A 253 -3.89 -8.21 -8.46
CA LEU A 253 -4.38 -8.74 -9.73
C LEU A 253 -5.76 -8.17 -10.11
N HIS A 254 -6.58 -7.86 -9.11
CA HIS A 254 -8.00 -7.59 -9.29
C HIS A 254 -8.44 -6.17 -8.91
N LEU A 255 -7.53 -5.19 -8.83
CA LEU A 255 -7.91 -3.78 -8.65
C LEU A 255 -8.94 -3.37 -9.73
N PRO A 256 -10.12 -2.83 -9.37
CA PRO A 256 -11.15 -2.47 -10.35
C PRO A 256 -10.68 -1.46 -11.41
N ALA A 257 -9.83 -0.51 -11.00
CA ALA A 257 -9.34 0.56 -11.88
C ALA A 257 -8.29 0.08 -12.89
N ALA A 258 -7.59 -1.02 -12.61
CA ALA A 258 -6.47 -1.50 -13.42
C ALA A 258 -6.16 -2.97 -13.14
N PRO A 259 -7.04 -3.91 -13.55
CA PRO A 259 -6.77 -5.34 -13.38
C PRO A 259 -5.50 -5.73 -14.13
N ILE A 260 -4.69 -6.60 -13.52
CA ILE A 260 -3.45 -7.10 -14.11
C ILE A 260 -3.66 -8.57 -14.46
N ASP A 261 -3.39 -8.92 -15.72
CA ASP A 261 -3.37 -10.32 -16.15
C ASP A 261 -2.29 -11.09 -15.36
N PRO A 262 -2.65 -12.15 -14.61
CA PRO A 262 -1.71 -12.96 -13.84
C PRO A 262 -0.52 -13.47 -14.66
N ALA A 263 -0.77 -13.91 -15.90
CA ALA A 263 0.27 -14.40 -16.80
C ALA A 263 1.36 -13.36 -17.08
N SER A 264 0.96 -12.08 -17.05
CA SER A 264 1.82 -10.94 -17.36
C SER A 264 2.81 -10.57 -16.24
N LEU A 265 2.66 -11.19 -15.06
CA LEU A 265 3.55 -11.05 -13.91
C LEU A 265 4.40 -12.29 -13.63
N SER A 266 4.05 -13.43 -14.24
CA SER A 266 4.71 -14.72 -13.98
C SER A 266 6.03 -14.87 -14.73
N GLY A 267 7.00 -15.51 -14.09
CA GLY A 267 8.25 -15.94 -14.71
C GLY A 267 9.39 -14.90 -14.76
N PRO A 268 10.63 -15.35 -15.04
CA PRO A 268 11.82 -14.50 -15.03
C PRO A 268 11.77 -13.24 -15.91
N PRO A 269 11.17 -13.25 -17.11
CA PRO A 269 11.08 -12.05 -17.95
C PRO A 269 10.20 -10.94 -17.36
N ASN A 270 9.25 -11.30 -16.48
CA ASN A 270 8.25 -10.37 -15.94
C ASN A 270 8.59 -9.85 -14.53
N ARG A 271 9.78 -10.15 -13.99
CA ARG A 271 10.20 -9.75 -12.64
C ARG A 271 10.03 -8.27 -12.37
N GLY A 272 10.53 -7.41 -13.28
CA GLY A 272 10.41 -5.96 -13.12
C GLY A 272 8.95 -5.46 -13.12
N ARG A 273 8.03 -6.18 -13.77
CA ARG A 273 6.59 -5.85 -13.75
C ARG A 273 5.96 -6.24 -12.41
N LEU A 274 6.31 -7.42 -11.88
CA LEU A 274 5.85 -7.88 -10.57
C LEU A 274 6.37 -6.98 -9.44
N GLU A 275 7.65 -6.60 -9.48
CA GLU A 275 8.26 -5.64 -8.55
C GLU A 275 7.54 -4.30 -8.61
N ALA A 276 7.36 -3.71 -9.80
CA ALA A 276 6.67 -2.43 -9.96
C ALA A 276 5.20 -2.48 -9.49
N ALA A 277 4.49 -3.58 -9.76
CA ALA A 277 3.11 -3.75 -9.31
C ALA A 277 3.03 -3.87 -7.77
N THR A 278 3.98 -4.59 -7.17
CA THR A 278 4.07 -4.77 -5.72
C THR A 278 4.45 -3.45 -5.03
N ASP A 279 5.44 -2.72 -5.56
CA ASP A 279 5.83 -1.39 -5.07
C ASP A 279 4.66 -0.42 -5.08
N ARG A 280 3.92 -0.37 -6.19
CA ARG A 280 2.76 0.51 -6.34
C ARG A 280 1.66 0.14 -5.35
N LEU A 281 1.27 -1.13 -5.27
CA LEU A 281 0.20 -1.56 -4.37
C LEU A 281 0.58 -1.35 -2.90
N TYR A 282 1.77 -1.79 -2.48
CA TYR A 282 2.24 -1.62 -1.11
C TYR A 282 2.30 -0.14 -0.71
N GLY A 283 2.86 0.71 -1.58
CA GLY A 283 2.89 2.15 -1.37
C GLY A 283 1.50 2.77 -1.20
N ARG A 284 0.53 2.36 -2.03
CA ARG A 284 -0.86 2.83 -1.93
C ARG A 284 -1.52 2.41 -0.61
N ILE A 285 -1.36 1.16 -0.21
CA ILE A 285 -1.90 0.66 1.07
C ILE A 285 -1.37 1.49 2.24
N VAL A 286 -0.05 1.65 2.32
CA VAL A 286 0.55 2.39 3.43
C VAL A 286 0.20 3.88 3.37
N ALA A 287 0.05 4.49 2.19
CA ALA A 287 -0.42 5.87 2.08
C ALA A 287 -1.79 6.05 2.74
N GLN A 288 -2.73 5.10 2.57
CA GLN A 288 -4.03 5.14 3.25
C GLN A 288 -3.92 4.93 4.75
N MET A 289 -3.04 4.03 5.20
CA MET A 289 -2.77 3.86 6.63
C MET A 289 -2.23 5.17 7.25
N LEU A 290 -1.26 5.83 6.59
CA LEU A 290 -0.69 7.10 7.04
C LEU A 290 -1.74 8.22 7.10
N ASN A 291 -2.69 8.23 6.17
CA ASN A 291 -3.80 9.18 6.15
C ASN A 291 -4.66 9.09 7.41
N THR A 292 -4.98 7.87 7.85
CA THR A 292 -5.77 7.65 9.08
C THR A 292 -5.00 7.97 10.36
N ALA A 293 -3.67 7.88 10.32
CA ALA A 293 -2.79 8.09 11.46
C ALA A 293 -2.29 9.54 11.61
N ARG A 294 -2.89 10.50 10.89
CA ARG A 294 -2.49 11.92 10.99
C ARG A 294 -2.92 12.50 12.33
N THR A 295 -1.97 12.64 13.24
CA THR A 295 -2.09 13.57 14.36
C THR A 295 -1.49 14.90 13.95
N ALA A 296 -2.15 16.01 14.29
CA ALA A 296 -1.56 17.33 14.10
C ALA A 296 -0.26 17.41 14.93
N PRO A 297 0.90 17.72 14.32
CA PRO A 297 2.10 17.95 15.11
C PRO A 297 1.91 19.17 16.02
N ALA A 298 2.57 19.16 17.17
CA ALA A 298 2.57 20.31 18.09
C ALA A 298 3.28 21.54 17.47
N GLU A 299 4.21 21.31 16.53
CA GLU A 299 4.93 22.34 15.80
C GLU A 299 4.48 22.40 14.34
N ARG A 300 4.16 23.61 13.86
CA ARG A 300 3.73 23.90 12.49
C ARG A 300 4.92 24.41 11.70
N GLU A 301 5.27 23.74 10.61
CA GLU A 301 6.29 24.21 9.68
C GLU A 301 5.62 25.00 8.54
N ALA A 302 6.14 26.19 8.22
CA ALA A 302 5.64 26.98 7.10
C ALA A 302 6.14 26.39 5.78
N VAL A 303 5.28 26.36 4.77
CA VAL A 303 5.61 25.88 3.43
C VAL A 303 5.57 27.04 2.45
N ASP A 304 6.61 27.17 1.62
CA ASP A 304 6.63 28.13 0.53
C ASP A 304 5.55 27.78 -0.50
N ALA A 305 4.60 28.69 -0.70
CA ALA A 305 3.49 28.53 -1.62
C ALA A 305 3.35 29.76 -2.52
N THR A 306 3.03 29.52 -3.79
CA THR A 306 2.73 30.56 -4.78
C THR A 306 1.28 30.45 -5.21
N TRP A 307 0.53 31.55 -5.16
CA TRP A 307 -0.86 31.61 -5.61
C TRP A 307 -0.95 32.27 -6.99
N THR A 308 -1.75 31.70 -7.89
CA THR A 308 -1.89 32.17 -9.29
C THR A 308 -3.31 32.55 -9.68
N GLY A 309 -4.19 32.88 -8.73
CA GLY A 309 -5.56 33.26 -9.06
C GLY A 309 -5.66 34.66 -9.68
N GLU A 310 -6.59 34.82 -10.62
CA GLU A 310 -7.01 36.16 -11.04
C GLU A 310 -7.80 36.79 -9.90
N LYS A 311 -7.29 37.88 -9.34
CA LYS A 311 -8.10 38.77 -8.52
C LYS A 311 -9.10 39.42 -9.47
N LYS A 312 -10.27 38.81 -9.66
CA LYS A 312 -11.42 39.53 -10.22
C LYS A 312 -11.70 40.66 -9.25
N ARG A 313 -11.14 41.82 -9.55
CA ARG A 313 -11.54 43.07 -8.94
C ARG A 313 -12.99 43.20 -9.36
N GLY A 314 -13.91 42.84 -8.48
CA GLY A 314 -15.29 43.24 -8.67
C GLY A 314 -15.22 44.74 -8.89
N ASP A 315 -15.59 45.18 -10.08
CA ASP A 315 -15.95 46.58 -10.30
C ASP A 315 -17.13 46.79 -9.36
N VAL A 316 -16.81 47.22 -8.14
CA VAL A 316 -17.78 47.83 -7.24
C VAL A 316 -18.06 49.15 -7.93
N ASP A 317 -19.07 49.14 -8.79
CA ASP A 317 -19.73 50.36 -9.20
C ASP A 317 -20.17 51.04 -7.91
N ASP A 318 -19.42 52.07 -7.51
CA ASP A 318 -19.81 53.02 -6.48
C ASP A 318 -21.09 53.73 -6.96
N GLU A 319 -22.25 53.07 -6.84
CA GLU A 319 -23.52 53.76 -6.79
C GLU A 319 -23.56 54.55 -5.47
N ILE A 320 -23.10 55.80 -5.59
CA ILE A 320 -23.32 56.85 -4.61
C ILE A 320 -24.84 57.00 -4.42
N TYR A 321 -25.38 56.35 -3.40
CA TYR A 321 -26.69 56.68 -2.87
C TYR A 321 -26.58 58.00 -2.11
N ASP A 322 -26.96 59.10 -2.78
CA ASP A 322 -27.27 60.36 -2.14
C ASP A 322 -28.36 60.13 -1.07
N GLN A 323 -28.03 60.40 0.19
CA GLN A 323 -29.02 60.43 1.27
C GLN A 323 -29.82 61.73 1.20
N PRO A 324 -31.16 61.70 1.26
CA PRO A 324 -31.95 62.92 1.36
C PRO A 324 -31.80 63.50 2.78
N THR A 325 -31.28 64.72 2.85
CA THR A 325 -31.40 65.58 4.03
C THR A 325 -32.88 65.94 4.22
N PHE A 326 -33.48 65.48 5.32
CA PHE A 326 -34.75 66.01 5.81
C PHE A 326 -34.52 67.23 6.70
N ALA A 327 -35.26 68.30 6.40
CA ALA A 327 -35.44 69.47 7.25
C ALA A 327 -36.66 69.28 8.17
#